data_AF-A0A7W5A5I1-F1
#
_entry.id   AF-A0A7W5A5I1-F1
#
_cell.length_a   1.000
_cell.length_b   1.000
_cell.length_c   1.000
_cell.angle_alpha   90.00
_cell.angle_beta   90.00
_cell.angle_gamma   90.00
#
_symmetry.space_group_name_H-M   'P 1'
#
loop_
_entity.id
_entity.type
_entity.pdbx_description
1 polymer ?
#
loop_
_entity_poly.entity_id
_entity_poly.type
_entity_poly.pdbx_seq_one_letter_code
_entity_poly.pdbx_strand_id
1 'polypeptide(L)'
;MKLVVQVPCLNEEETLPSVLETIPKEIPGIDEIVILIVDDGCTDRTVEVAKEHGVREFVHHSRNQGLGRSFHDGVVRALELGADIVVNTDGDNQYPQERITDLVQPIINGQADIVIGDRQVDRIEHFSGLKKKLQKVGSKVVNMAAETDLPDAASGFRAYSRESLMLLNTVTRFSYCMETIIQAGNKRMKIASVPIETNAKTRESRLFKSMPEHIMKSGAAIVRSYMMYKPYAIFVWLTAFFFVLGAIPFLRYLVLWLSGDNGNHIQSLLLGGVLINLAFMSAMLGVISDLIRTNRVLIEDDLEHTKKARFGKSGTEMLRDQTSVAQFDLPHTQTRTTAQSGETWTTSL
;
A
#
# COMPACT_ATOMS: atom_id res chain seq x y z
N MET A 1 13.05 -17.88 1.01
CA MET A 1 12.60 -16.47 0.98
C MET A 1 12.62 -15.89 2.37
N LYS A 2 12.83 -14.58 2.53
CA LYS A 2 12.71 -13.85 3.81
C LYS A 2 11.34 -13.18 3.92
N LEU A 3 10.64 -13.44 5.02
CA LEU A 3 9.38 -12.79 5.38
C LEU A 3 9.62 -11.74 6.47
N VAL A 4 9.12 -10.53 6.26
CA VAL A 4 9.00 -9.53 7.34
C VAL A 4 7.53 -9.36 7.72
N VAL A 5 7.21 -9.60 8.98
CA VAL A 5 5.91 -9.27 9.57
C VAL A 5 6.02 -7.91 10.23
N GLN A 6 5.46 -6.88 9.60
CA GLN A 6 5.39 -5.55 10.19
C GLN A 6 4.14 -5.40 11.07
N VAL A 7 4.32 -4.83 12.25
CA VAL A 7 3.25 -4.56 13.22
C VAL A 7 3.31 -3.09 13.62
N PRO A 8 2.46 -2.23 13.04
CA PRO A 8 2.30 -0.85 13.50
C PRO A 8 1.65 -0.83 14.88
N CYS A 9 2.27 -0.10 15.81
CA CYS A 9 1.81 0.02 17.18
C CYS A 9 1.66 1.50 17.58
N LEU A 10 0.62 1.77 18.36
CA LEU A 10 0.41 3.03 19.05
C LEU A 10 -0.25 2.72 20.38
N ASN A 11 0.53 2.53 21.43
CA ASN A 11 0.08 2.16 22.78
C ASN A 11 -0.71 0.84 22.83
N GLU A 12 -0.01 -0.27 22.60
CA GLU A 12 -0.56 -1.64 22.57
C GLU A 12 0.15 -2.56 23.58
N GLU A 13 0.63 -2.03 24.71
CA GLU A 13 1.42 -2.80 25.70
C GLU A 13 0.70 -4.06 26.22
N GLU A 14 -0.63 -4.04 26.32
CA GLU A 14 -1.45 -5.14 26.84
C GLU A 14 -1.71 -6.24 25.79
N THR A 15 -1.87 -5.87 24.51
CA THR A 15 -2.30 -6.79 23.44
C THR A 15 -1.13 -7.35 22.65
N LEU A 16 -0.02 -6.60 22.55
CA LEU A 16 1.14 -6.97 21.76
C LEU A 16 1.73 -8.35 22.11
N PRO A 17 1.82 -8.78 23.39
CA PRO A 17 2.28 -10.13 23.73
C PRO A 17 1.53 -11.22 22.98
N SER A 18 0.18 -11.16 23.01
CA SER A 18 -0.66 -12.15 22.34
C SER A 18 -0.48 -12.12 20.82
N VAL A 19 -0.26 -10.94 20.23
CA VAL A 19 0.01 -10.80 18.78
C VAL A 19 1.34 -11.48 18.42
N LEU A 20 2.38 -11.29 19.23
CA LEU A 20 3.71 -11.85 18.96
C LEU A 20 3.74 -13.36 19.14
N GLU A 21 3.01 -13.88 20.12
CA GLU A 21 2.93 -15.32 20.41
C GLU A 21 2.21 -16.13 19.32
N THR A 22 1.24 -15.52 18.63
CA THR A 22 0.42 -16.18 17.59
C THR A 22 1.01 -16.07 16.18
N ILE A 23 2.06 -15.26 15.97
CA ILE A 23 2.78 -15.22 14.70
C ILE A 23 3.47 -16.59 14.46
N PRO A 24 3.24 -17.23 13.30
CA PRO A 24 3.89 -18.50 12.97
C PRO A 24 5.41 -18.41 13.02
N LYS A 25 6.04 -19.38 13.67
CA LYS A 25 7.51 -19.47 13.77
C LYS A 25 8.16 -20.10 12.54
N GLU A 26 7.40 -20.91 11.81
CA GLU A 26 7.83 -21.61 10.61
C GLU A 26 6.70 -21.58 9.57
N ILE A 27 7.06 -21.30 8.31
CA ILE A 27 6.14 -21.29 7.18
C ILE A 27 6.83 -22.00 6.01
N PRO A 28 6.23 -23.03 5.38
CA PRO A 28 6.84 -23.71 4.24
C PRO A 28 7.19 -22.72 3.11
N GLY A 29 8.45 -22.75 2.66
CA GLY A 29 9.00 -21.85 1.63
C GLY A 29 9.60 -20.53 2.16
N ILE A 30 9.50 -20.28 3.47
CA ILE A 30 10.15 -19.16 4.15
C ILE A 30 11.32 -19.68 4.97
N ASP A 31 12.52 -19.13 4.73
CA ASP A 31 13.75 -19.52 5.43
C ASP A 31 13.95 -18.71 6.71
N GLU A 32 13.44 -17.46 6.73
CA GLU A 32 13.63 -16.51 7.82
C GLU A 32 12.37 -15.66 7.99
N ILE A 33 11.87 -15.60 9.23
CA ILE A 33 10.76 -14.74 9.62
C ILE A 33 11.31 -13.66 10.56
N VAL A 34 11.14 -12.41 10.18
CA VAL A 34 11.57 -11.25 10.96
C VAL A 34 10.34 -10.45 11.39
N ILE A 35 10.23 -10.18 12.68
CA ILE A 35 9.18 -9.32 13.21
C ILE A 35 9.73 -7.88 13.27
N LEU A 36 9.02 -6.95 12.66
CA LEU A 36 9.33 -5.53 12.63
C LEU A 36 8.23 -4.74 13.33
N ILE A 37 8.56 -4.08 14.44
CA ILE A 37 7.61 -3.18 15.11
C ILE A 37 7.77 -1.77 14.57
N VAL A 38 6.66 -1.15 14.16
CA VAL A 38 6.63 0.28 13.82
C VAL A 38 5.98 1.03 14.97
N ASP A 39 6.82 1.61 15.82
CA ASP A 39 6.41 2.46 16.93
C ASP A 39 5.99 3.84 16.40
N ASP A 40 4.68 4.09 16.32
CA ASP A 40 4.10 5.35 15.86
C ASP A 40 4.02 6.41 16.99
N GLY A 41 5.06 6.50 17.83
CA GLY A 41 5.13 7.45 18.93
C GLY A 41 4.33 6.99 20.15
N CYS A 42 4.56 5.73 20.56
CA CYS A 42 4.04 5.17 21.79
C CYS A 42 4.54 5.95 23.02
N THR A 43 3.67 6.02 24.02
CA THR A 43 3.92 6.68 25.31
C THR A 43 3.82 5.70 26.50
N ASP A 44 3.47 4.44 26.22
CA ASP A 44 3.37 3.33 27.17
C ASP A 44 4.57 2.36 27.02
N ARG A 45 4.50 1.16 27.62
CA ARG A 45 5.59 0.17 27.57
C ARG A 45 5.62 -0.70 26.30
N THR A 46 4.94 -0.31 25.22
CA THR A 46 4.82 -1.12 24.00
C THR A 46 6.19 -1.58 23.46
N VAL A 47 7.17 -0.67 23.44
CA VAL A 47 8.51 -0.96 22.89
C VAL A 47 9.30 -1.90 23.81
N GLU A 48 9.22 -1.70 25.11
CA GLU A 48 9.84 -2.56 26.12
C GLU A 48 9.27 -3.98 26.03
N VAL A 49 7.94 -4.10 25.97
CA VAL A 49 7.23 -5.38 25.81
C VAL A 49 7.68 -6.10 24.55
N ALA A 50 7.78 -5.39 23.41
CA ALA A 50 8.28 -5.99 22.17
C ALA A 50 9.70 -6.57 22.31
N LYS A 51 10.60 -5.84 22.97
CA LYS A 51 11.99 -6.28 23.22
C LYS A 51 12.04 -7.49 24.15
N GLU A 52 11.22 -7.51 25.20
CA GLU A 52 11.09 -8.65 26.12
C GLU A 52 10.65 -9.93 25.39
N HIS A 53 9.86 -9.78 24.32
CA HIS A 53 9.42 -10.88 23.45
C HIS A 53 10.41 -11.20 22.31
N GLY A 54 11.62 -10.65 22.36
CA GLY A 54 12.69 -10.99 21.43
C GLY A 54 12.66 -10.26 20.09
N VAL A 55 11.79 -9.26 19.90
CA VAL A 55 11.81 -8.39 18.71
C VAL A 55 13.11 -7.60 18.69
N ARG A 56 13.78 -7.59 17.53
CA ARG A 56 15.05 -6.87 17.31
C ARG A 56 14.93 -5.71 16.34
N GLU A 57 13.95 -5.74 15.45
CA GLU A 57 13.79 -4.76 14.39
C GLU A 57 12.68 -3.76 14.72
N PHE A 58 13.02 -2.48 14.61
CA PHE A 58 12.12 -1.38 14.98
C PHE A 58 12.23 -0.22 13.98
N VAL A 59 11.10 0.46 13.76
CA VAL A 59 11.03 1.83 13.24
C VAL A 59 10.43 2.68 14.36
N HIS A 60 11.06 3.82 14.67
CA HIS A 60 10.62 4.70 15.76
C HIS A 60 10.21 6.07 15.22
N HIS A 61 8.99 6.50 15.53
CA HIS A 61 8.50 7.84 15.29
C HIS A 61 8.50 8.65 16.59
N SER A 62 9.03 9.87 16.54
CA SER A 62 9.05 10.79 17.70
C SER A 62 7.66 11.27 18.14
N ARG A 63 6.65 11.11 17.29
CA ARG A 63 5.24 11.40 17.54
C ARG A 63 4.39 10.61 16.55
N ASN A 64 3.11 10.45 16.86
CA ASN A 64 2.13 9.87 15.95
C ASN A 64 2.14 10.53 14.56
N GLN A 65 2.45 9.74 13.54
CA GLN A 65 2.42 10.11 12.13
C GLN A 65 1.19 9.56 11.41
N GLY A 66 0.53 8.56 11.99
CA GLY A 66 -0.66 7.90 11.48
C GLY A 66 -0.34 6.63 10.68
N LEU A 67 -1.33 5.74 10.62
CA LEU A 67 -1.20 4.38 10.08
C LEU A 67 -0.61 4.33 8.67
N GLY A 68 -0.99 5.24 7.77
CA GLY A 68 -0.45 5.26 6.41
C GLY A 68 1.06 5.53 6.37
N ARG A 69 1.57 6.39 7.26
CA ARG A 69 3.01 6.68 7.35
C ARG A 69 3.75 5.54 8.03
N SER A 70 3.19 4.94 9.08
CA SER A 70 3.77 3.76 9.73
C SER A 70 3.91 2.57 8.78
N PHE A 71 2.87 2.31 7.96
CA PHE A 71 2.95 1.30 6.91
C PHE A 71 4.07 1.59 5.90
N HIS A 72 4.17 2.84 5.43
CA HIS A 72 5.22 3.23 4.48
C HIS A 72 6.63 3.01 5.06
N ASP A 73 6.90 3.54 6.25
CA ASP A 73 8.23 3.48 6.86
C ASP A 73 8.58 2.04 7.28
N GLY A 74 7.58 1.24 7.68
CA GLY A 74 7.71 -0.20 7.89
C GLY A 74 8.05 -0.97 6.62
N VAL A 75 7.38 -0.68 5.49
CA VAL A 75 7.72 -1.27 4.18
C VAL A 75 9.15 -0.93 3.77
N VAL A 76 9.56 0.33 3.90
CA VAL A 76 10.93 0.76 3.57
C VAL A 76 11.94 -0.03 4.39
N ARG A 77 11.75 -0.11 5.72
CA ARG A 77 12.64 -0.87 6.60
C ARG A 77 12.64 -2.37 6.28
N ALA A 78 11.48 -2.95 5.97
CA ALA A 78 11.38 -4.35 5.57
C ALA A 78 12.17 -4.64 4.27
N LEU A 79 12.09 -3.75 3.28
CA LEU A 79 12.85 -3.88 2.04
C LEU A 79 14.37 -3.76 2.27
N GLU A 80 14.80 -2.87 3.18
CA GLU A 80 16.21 -2.76 3.61
C GLU A 80 16.72 -4.03 4.31
N LEU A 81 15.85 -4.71 5.05
CA LEU A 81 16.15 -6.01 5.67
C LEU A 81 16.21 -7.17 4.65
N GLY A 82 15.94 -6.89 3.37
CA GLY A 82 15.97 -7.88 2.30
C GLY A 82 14.71 -8.74 2.20
N ALA A 83 13.55 -8.23 2.66
CA ALA A 83 12.29 -8.98 2.61
C ALA A 83 11.86 -9.34 1.19
N ASP A 84 11.61 -10.62 0.94
CA ASP A 84 10.97 -11.08 -0.29
C ASP A 84 9.44 -10.96 -0.20
N ILE A 85 8.90 -11.05 1.02
CA ILE A 85 7.47 -10.88 1.31
C ILE A 85 7.34 -10.02 2.57
N VAL A 86 6.38 -9.09 2.56
CA VAL A 86 5.99 -8.31 3.74
C VAL A 86 4.54 -8.58 4.08
N VAL A 87 4.30 -8.94 5.34
CA VAL A 87 2.96 -9.06 5.89
C VAL A 87 2.71 -7.90 6.85
N ASN A 88 1.60 -7.20 6.67
CA ASN A 88 1.11 -6.24 7.66
C ASN A 88 0.05 -6.90 8.54
N THR A 89 0.19 -6.75 9.85
CA THR A 89 -0.85 -7.06 10.85
C THR A 89 -0.94 -5.92 11.88
N ASP A 90 -1.97 -5.95 12.73
CA ASP A 90 -2.25 -4.90 13.71
C ASP A 90 -1.82 -5.34 15.12
N GLY A 91 -1.32 -4.40 15.93
CA GLY A 91 -0.86 -4.66 17.30
C GLY A 91 -1.98 -4.85 18.34
N ASP A 92 -3.24 -4.69 17.97
CA ASP A 92 -4.41 -4.78 18.87
C ASP A 92 -5.07 -6.16 18.93
N ASN A 93 -4.45 -7.14 18.27
CA ASN A 93 -4.86 -8.54 18.19
C ASN A 93 -6.20 -8.81 17.48
N GLN A 94 -6.71 -7.89 16.64
CA GLN A 94 -7.96 -8.14 15.89
C GLN A 94 -7.84 -9.18 14.78
N TYR A 95 -6.63 -9.42 14.27
CA TYR A 95 -6.39 -10.41 13.21
C TYR A 95 -5.86 -11.73 13.79
N PRO A 96 -6.21 -12.87 13.19
CA PRO A 96 -5.64 -14.17 13.54
C PRO A 96 -4.25 -14.33 12.88
N GLN A 97 -3.18 -14.04 13.62
CA GLN A 97 -1.81 -14.07 13.09
C GLN A 97 -1.38 -15.47 12.66
N GLU A 98 -1.97 -16.52 13.21
CA GLU A 98 -1.79 -17.90 12.79
C GLU A 98 -2.16 -18.12 11.30
N ARG A 99 -3.00 -17.25 10.74
CA ARG A 99 -3.40 -17.28 9.33
C ARG A 99 -2.40 -16.58 8.39
N ILE A 100 -1.29 -16.04 8.89
CA ILE A 100 -0.23 -15.44 8.06
C ILE A 100 0.25 -16.43 6.99
N THR A 101 0.36 -17.71 7.34
CA THR A 101 0.70 -18.78 6.39
C THR A 101 -0.18 -18.73 5.14
N ASP A 102 -1.50 -18.61 5.31
CA ASP A 102 -2.44 -18.64 4.19
C ASP A 102 -2.35 -17.39 3.31
N LEU A 103 -1.93 -16.25 3.86
CA LEU A 103 -1.70 -15.04 3.10
C LEU A 103 -0.41 -15.14 2.27
N VAL A 104 0.60 -15.83 2.79
CA VAL A 104 1.94 -15.91 2.18
C VAL A 104 1.99 -16.99 1.10
N GLN A 105 1.32 -18.13 1.26
CA GLN A 105 1.37 -19.24 0.31
C GLN A 105 1.01 -18.88 -1.15
N PRO A 106 -0.04 -18.09 -1.44
CA PRO A 106 -0.34 -17.69 -2.82
C PRO A 106 0.76 -16.85 -3.46
N ILE A 107 1.52 -16.08 -2.67
CA ILE A 107 2.65 -15.29 -3.15
C ILE A 107 3.84 -16.20 -3.47
N ILE A 108 4.18 -17.12 -2.55
CA ILE A 108 5.24 -18.12 -2.77
C ILE A 108 4.96 -18.91 -4.06
N ASN A 109 3.70 -19.27 -4.30
CA ASN A 109 3.29 -20.04 -5.47
C ASN A 109 3.16 -19.21 -6.77
N GLY A 110 3.46 -17.91 -6.75
CA GLY A 110 3.37 -17.02 -7.92
C GLY A 110 1.94 -16.74 -8.41
N GLN A 111 0.94 -17.03 -7.57
CA GLN A 111 -0.48 -16.89 -7.88
C GLN A 111 -1.01 -15.49 -7.58
N ALA A 112 -0.39 -14.78 -6.65
CA ALA A 112 -0.77 -13.43 -6.26
C ALA A 112 0.47 -12.56 -5.97
N ASP A 113 0.37 -11.27 -6.28
CA ASP A 113 1.35 -10.25 -5.89
C ASP A 113 0.96 -9.64 -4.53
N ILE A 114 -0.35 -9.60 -4.24
CA ILE A 114 -0.94 -9.09 -3.00
C ILE A 114 -2.03 -10.06 -2.54
N VAL A 115 -2.05 -10.40 -1.26
CA VAL A 115 -3.09 -11.23 -0.65
C VAL A 115 -3.72 -10.51 0.52
N ILE A 116 -5.05 -10.51 0.58
CA ILE A 116 -5.83 -9.77 1.58
C ILE A 116 -6.61 -10.76 2.45
N GLY A 117 -6.53 -10.60 3.77
CA GLY A 117 -7.42 -11.28 4.70
C GLY A 117 -8.83 -10.69 4.62
N ASP A 118 -9.78 -11.44 4.05
CA ASP A 118 -11.19 -11.08 4.01
C ASP A 118 -11.85 -11.43 5.35
N ARG A 119 -12.24 -10.41 6.11
CA ARG A 119 -12.91 -10.55 7.41
C ARG A 119 -14.32 -11.12 7.34
N GLN A 120 -14.84 -11.40 6.13
CA GLN A 120 -16.21 -11.88 5.91
C GLN A 120 -17.24 -10.99 6.61
N VAL A 121 -17.18 -9.68 6.34
CA VAL A 121 -17.96 -8.62 7.03
C VAL A 121 -19.47 -8.95 7.12
N ASP A 122 -19.99 -9.71 6.16
CA ASP A 122 -21.38 -10.17 6.14
C ASP A 122 -21.75 -11.13 7.27
N ARG A 123 -20.81 -11.97 7.71
CA ARG A 123 -20.99 -12.99 8.76
C ARG A 123 -20.71 -12.51 10.18
N ILE A 124 -20.12 -11.32 10.35
CA ILE A 124 -19.82 -10.78 11.68
C ILE A 124 -21.12 -10.32 12.36
N GLU A 125 -21.54 -10.99 13.43
CA GLU A 125 -22.81 -10.75 14.14
C GLU A 125 -22.88 -9.36 14.83
N HIS A 126 -21.74 -8.79 15.23
CA HIS A 126 -21.69 -7.54 16.01
C HIS A 126 -21.63 -6.24 15.19
N PHE A 127 -21.56 -6.32 13.85
CA PHE A 127 -21.64 -5.11 13.02
C PHE A 127 -23.10 -4.69 12.82
N SER A 128 -23.43 -3.44 13.20
CA SER A 128 -24.75 -2.88 12.90
C SER A 128 -25.01 -2.86 11.38
N GLY A 129 -26.26 -3.07 10.96
CA GLY A 129 -26.61 -3.17 9.54
C GLY A 129 -26.18 -1.97 8.70
N LEU A 130 -26.12 -0.77 9.31
CA LEU A 130 -25.59 0.43 8.66
C LEU A 130 -24.08 0.36 8.37
N LYS A 131 -23.29 -0.19 9.30
CA LYS A 131 -21.83 -0.40 9.10
C LYS A 131 -21.58 -1.41 7.98
N LYS A 132 -22.34 -2.52 7.95
CA LYS A 132 -22.27 -3.51 6.86
C LYS A 132 -22.57 -2.87 5.50
N LYS A 133 -23.63 -2.06 5.40
CA LYS A 133 -24.00 -1.37 4.15
C LYS A 133 -22.95 -0.36 3.70
N LEU A 134 -22.39 0.43 4.61
CA LEU A 134 -21.34 1.40 4.30
C LEU A 134 -20.06 0.72 3.81
N GLN A 135 -19.67 -0.39 4.45
CA GLN A 135 -18.50 -1.14 4.03
C GLN A 135 -18.69 -1.78 2.64
N LYS A 136 -19.88 -2.32 2.34
CA LYS A 136 -20.21 -2.78 0.98
C LYS A 136 -20.13 -1.70 -0.08
N VAL A 137 -20.64 -0.50 0.22
CA VAL A 137 -20.54 0.64 -0.71
C VAL A 137 -19.08 1.04 -0.88
N GLY A 138 -18.31 1.11 0.21
CA GLY A 138 -16.87 1.36 0.18
C GLY A 138 -16.12 0.35 -0.69
N SER A 139 -16.29 -0.95 -0.43
CA SER A 139 -15.69 -2.03 -1.23
C SER A 139 -16.11 -1.95 -2.69
N LYS A 140 -17.41 -1.75 -3.00
CA LYS A 140 -17.89 -1.64 -4.38
C LYS A 140 -17.27 -0.47 -5.13
N VAL A 141 -17.12 0.68 -4.47
CA VAL A 141 -16.51 1.85 -5.11
C VAL A 141 -15.01 1.67 -5.28
N VAL A 142 -14.32 1.08 -4.30
CA VAL A 142 -12.91 0.71 -4.44
C VAL A 142 -12.71 -0.30 -5.55
N ASN A 143 -13.53 -1.35 -5.62
CA ASN A 143 -13.53 -2.36 -6.67
C ASN A 143 -13.79 -1.75 -8.06
N MET A 144 -14.72 -0.79 -8.17
CA MET A 144 -14.95 -0.07 -9.42
C MET A 144 -13.76 0.81 -9.82
N ALA A 145 -13.08 1.44 -8.86
CA ALA A 145 -11.90 2.27 -9.11
C ALA A 145 -10.63 1.44 -9.39
N ALA A 146 -10.54 0.27 -8.78
CA ALA A 146 -9.44 -0.69 -8.92
C ALA A 146 -9.67 -1.68 -10.07
N GLU A 147 -10.87 -1.76 -10.64
CA GLU A 147 -11.28 -2.80 -11.59
C GLU A 147 -11.05 -4.24 -11.03
N THR A 148 -11.33 -4.42 -9.73
CA THR A 148 -11.18 -5.68 -9.00
C THR A 148 -12.52 -6.15 -8.42
N ASP A 149 -12.58 -7.41 -7.95
CA ASP A 149 -13.74 -7.94 -7.21
C ASP A 149 -13.30 -8.44 -5.82
N LEU A 150 -12.88 -7.51 -4.97
CA LEU A 150 -12.40 -7.83 -3.62
C LEU A 150 -13.54 -7.76 -2.59
N PRO A 151 -13.75 -8.81 -1.78
CA PRO A 151 -14.79 -8.81 -0.74
C PRO A 151 -14.58 -7.74 0.35
N ASP A 152 -13.34 -7.56 0.83
CA ASP A 152 -13.00 -6.59 1.88
C ASP A 152 -11.74 -5.78 1.55
N ALA A 153 -11.94 -4.73 0.75
CA ALA A 153 -10.86 -3.82 0.36
C ALA A 153 -10.30 -2.94 1.50
N ALA A 154 -10.90 -2.97 2.70
CA ALA A 154 -10.48 -2.14 3.83
C ALA A 154 -9.62 -2.90 4.86
N SER A 155 -9.52 -4.22 4.76
CA SER A 155 -8.72 -5.04 5.69
C SER A 155 -7.25 -4.65 5.66
N GLY A 156 -6.64 -4.50 6.83
CA GLY A 156 -5.21 -4.20 7.02
C GLY A 156 -4.33 -5.44 7.11
N PHE A 157 -4.93 -6.63 7.21
CA PHE A 157 -4.19 -7.89 7.23
C PHE A 157 -3.89 -8.33 5.81
N ARG A 158 -2.64 -8.13 5.38
CA ARG A 158 -2.23 -8.27 3.98
C ARG A 158 -0.82 -8.77 3.85
N ALA A 159 -0.58 -9.59 2.85
CA ALA A 159 0.74 -9.94 2.37
C ALA A 159 1.02 -9.26 1.03
N TYR A 160 2.26 -8.83 0.83
CA TYR A 160 2.75 -8.18 -0.36
C TYR A 160 4.05 -8.85 -0.80
N SER A 161 4.16 -9.17 -2.08
CA SER A 161 5.45 -9.51 -2.71
C SER A 161 6.38 -8.30 -2.72
N ARG A 162 7.69 -8.54 -2.70
CA ARG A 162 8.71 -7.50 -2.86
C ARG A 162 8.44 -6.63 -4.09
N GLU A 163 8.13 -7.26 -5.21
CA GLU A 163 7.87 -6.65 -6.51
C GLU A 163 6.67 -5.71 -6.44
N SER A 164 5.58 -6.13 -5.79
CA SER A 164 4.43 -5.25 -5.58
C SER A 164 4.79 -4.00 -4.77
N LEU A 165 5.61 -4.12 -3.72
CA LEU A 165 6.02 -2.99 -2.89
C LEU A 165 6.96 -2.02 -3.60
N MET A 166 7.74 -2.48 -4.58
CA MET A 166 8.53 -1.59 -5.44
C MET A 166 7.59 -0.70 -6.27
N LEU A 167 6.50 -1.25 -6.76
CA LEU A 167 5.54 -0.58 -7.64
C LEU A 167 4.52 0.30 -6.90
N LEU A 168 4.23 -0.03 -5.64
CA LEU A 168 3.25 0.69 -4.80
C LEU A 168 3.88 1.92 -4.12
N ASN A 169 3.14 3.03 -4.10
CA ASN A 169 3.55 4.32 -3.54
C ASN A 169 2.45 4.89 -2.64
N THR A 170 2.56 4.70 -1.33
CA THR A 170 1.57 5.22 -0.37
C THR A 170 1.85 6.67 -0.01
N VAL A 171 0.93 7.58 -0.34
CA VAL A 171 1.05 9.02 -0.04
C VAL A 171 0.12 9.42 1.12
N THR A 172 -0.95 8.68 1.36
CA THR A 172 -1.93 8.98 2.40
C THR A 172 -1.41 8.76 3.81
N ARG A 173 -1.84 9.61 4.76
CA ARG A 173 -1.62 9.40 6.20
C ARG A 173 -2.74 8.60 6.87
N PHE A 174 -3.88 8.43 6.20
CA PHE A 174 -5.09 7.87 6.80
C PHE A 174 -5.14 6.33 6.66
N SER A 175 -5.59 5.82 5.52
CA SER A 175 -5.70 4.38 5.28
C SER A 175 -4.98 4.03 3.98
N TYR A 176 -3.83 3.37 4.12
CA TYR A 176 -3.07 2.86 2.97
C TYR A 176 -3.84 1.75 2.23
N CYS A 177 -4.79 1.09 2.90
CA CYS A 177 -5.55 -0.05 2.38
C CYS A 177 -6.27 0.26 1.06
N MET A 178 -6.95 1.40 0.98
CA MET A 178 -7.67 1.83 -0.23
C MET A 178 -6.68 2.23 -1.33
N GLU A 179 -5.67 3.01 -0.98
CA GLU A 179 -4.69 3.53 -1.95
C GLU A 179 -3.89 2.40 -2.61
N THR A 180 -3.43 1.42 -1.84
CA THR A 180 -2.66 0.27 -2.33
C THR A 180 -3.49 -0.62 -3.25
N ILE A 181 -4.77 -0.88 -2.96
CA ILE A 181 -5.63 -1.69 -3.84
C ILE A 181 -5.91 -0.97 -5.15
N ILE A 182 -6.22 0.33 -5.10
CA ILE A 182 -6.54 1.06 -6.33
C ILE A 182 -5.28 1.16 -7.21
N GLN A 183 -4.11 1.35 -6.60
CA GLN A 183 -2.83 1.23 -7.30
C GLN A 183 -2.63 -0.14 -7.92
N ALA A 184 -2.80 -1.20 -7.14
CA ALA A 184 -2.58 -2.57 -7.58
C ALA A 184 -3.50 -2.94 -8.76
N GLY A 185 -4.78 -2.57 -8.68
CA GLY A 185 -5.74 -2.77 -9.75
C GLY A 185 -5.38 -2.04 -11.03
N ASN A 186 -5.03 -0.74 -10.93
CA ASN A 186 -4.60 0.05 -12.10
C ASN A 186 -3.27 -0.44 -12.71
N LYS A 187 -2.38 -1.01 -11.90
CA LYS A 187 -1.12 -1.64 -12.35
C LYS A 187 -1.30 -3.12 -12.73
N ARG A 188 -2.54 -3.65 -12.71
CA ARG A 188 -2.89 -5.03 -13.08
C ARG A 188 -2.14 -6.10 -12.30
N MET A 189 -1.88 -5.83 -11.02
CA MET A 189 -1.30 -6.82 -10.11
C MET A 189 -2.31 -7.93 -9.82
N LYS A 190 -1.82 -9.14 -9.60
CA LYS A 190 -2.63 -10.29 -9.16
C LYS A 190 -2.98 -10.11 -7.69
N ILE A 191 -4.26 -9.91 -7.39
CA ILE A 191 -4.75 -9.77 -6.02
C ILE A 191 -5.61 -10.99 -5.68
N ALA A 192 -5.31 -11.64 -4.55
CA ALA A 192 -6.13 -12.72 -4.00
C ALA A 192 -6.70 -12.33 -2.63
N SER A 193 -7.78 -13.00 -2.23
CA SER A 193 -8.38 -12.86 -0.91
C SER A 193 -8.49 -14.21 -0.20
N VAL A 194 -8.16 -14.25 1.08
CA VAL A 194 -8.30 -15.43 1.92
C VAL A 194 -9.30 -15.13 3.04
N PRO A 195 -10.34 -15.96 3.24
CA PRO A 195 -11.29 -15.75 4.32
C PRO A 195 -10.63 -15.96 5.69
N ILE A 196 -10.87 -15.02 6.59
CA ILE A 196 -10.40 -15.03 7.97
C ILE A 196 -11.54 -14.70 8.94
N GLU A 197 -11.45 -15.26 10.15
CA GLU A 197 -12.32 -14.90 11.27
C GLU A 197 -11.53 -13.96 12.19
N THR A 198 -12.07 -12.78 12.48
CA THR A 198 -11.40 -11.81 13.36
C THR A 198 -11.58 -12.18 14.82
N ASN A 199 -10.57 -11.92 15.63
CA ASN A 199 -10.67 -12.03 17.08
C ASN A 199 -11.64 -11.00 17.65
N ALA A 200 -12.11 -11.25 18.88
CA ALA A 200 -12.95 -10.31 19.60
C ALA A 200 -12.22 -8.97 19.81
N LYS A 201 -12.95 -7.87 19.71
CA LYS A 201 -12.38 -6.54 19.95
C LYS A 201 -11.92 -6.41 21.40
N THR A 202 -10.65 -6.07 21.56
CA THR A 202 -10.03 -5.70 22.84
C THR A 202 -10.29 -4.23 23.18
N ARG A 203 -10.35 -3.35 22.17
CA ARG A 203 -10.64 -1.91 22.31
C ARG A 203 -11.35 -1.31 21.09
N GLU A 204 -11.84 -0.07 21.23
CA GLU A 204 -12.37 0.69 20.09
C GLU A 204 -11.25 1.21 19.16
N SER A 205 -11.59 1.42 17.89
CA SER A 205 -10.64 1.85 16.86
C SER A 205 -10.16 3.29 17.08
N ARG A 206 -8.84 3.50 17.06
CA ARG A 206 -8.20 4.84 17.12
C ARG A 206 -8.07 5.50 15.74
N LEU A 207 -8.45 4.80 14.66
CA LEU A 207 -8.28 5.27 13.29
C LEU A 207 -9.23 6.43 12.93
N PHE A 208 -10.41 6.49 13.55
CA PHE A 208 -11.40 7.55 13.30
C PHE A 208 -12.12 7.94 14.60
N LYS A 209 -12.40 9.23 14.79
CA LYS A 209 -13.03 9.73 16.03
C LYS A 209 -14.55 9.60 15.99
N SER A 210 -15.15 9.53 14.79
CA SER A 210 -16.60 9.37 14.61
C SER A 210 -16.97 8.72 13.26
N MET A 211 -18.18 8.14 13.19
CA MET A 211 -18.70 7.54 11.96
C MET A 211 -18.90 8.54 10.80
N PRO A 212 -19.42 9.77 10.99
CA PRO A 212 -19.53 10.75 9.91
C PRO A 212 -18.16 11.16 9.35
N GLU A 213 -17.17 11.35 10.24
CA GLU A 213 -15.80 11.66 9.83
C GLU A 213 -15.21 10.51 8.99
N HIS A 214 -15.44 9.25 9.39
CA HIS A 214 -15.00 8.09 8.65
C HIS A 214 -15.61 8.03 7.24
N ILE A 215 -16.91 8.31 7.11
CA ILE A 215 -17.61 8.36 5.82
C ILE A 215 -17.03 9.47 4.93
N MET A 216 -16.87 10.68 5.47
CA MET A 216 -16.33 11.81 4.72
C MET A 216 -14.89 11.57 4.26
N LYS A 217 -14.02 11.07 5.15
CA LYS A 217 -12.63 10.75 4.83
C LYS A 217 -12.52 9.63 3.79
N SER A 218 -13.34 8.59 3.92
CA SER A 218 -13.38 7.49 2.95
C SER A 218 -13.90 7.95 1.59
N GLY A 219 -14.97 8.76 1.56
CA GLY A 219 -15.49 9.36 0.34
C GLY A 219 -14.47 10.27 -0.35
N ALA A 220 -13.78 11.11 0.42
CA ALA A 220 -12.72 11.96 -0.10
C ALA A 220 -11.52 11.13 -0.63
N ALA A 221 -11.15 10.03 0.04
CA ALA A 221 -10.10 9.13 -0.41
C ALA A 221 -10.47 8.44 -1.73
N ILE A 222 -11.72 7.99 -1.86
CA ILE A 222 -12.29 7.41 -3.08
C ILE A 222 -12.24 8.42 -4.23
N VAL A 223 -12.76 9.64 -4.03
CA VAL A 223 -12.79 10.67 -5.08
C VAL A 223 -11.38 11.04 -5.49
N ARG A 224 -10.48 11.23 -4.51
CA ARG A 224 -9.07 11.49 -4.76
C ARG A 224 -8.44 10.37 -5.56
N SER A 225 -8.71 9.12 -5.23
CA SER A 225 -8.13 7.98 -5.93
C SER A 225 -8.69 7.84 -7.35
N TYR A 226 -9.98 8.07 -7.56
CA TYR A 226 -10.55 8.11 -8.91
C TYR A 226 -9.92 9.23 -9.76
N MET A 227 -9.82 10.44 -9.20
CA MET A 227 -9.14 11.57 -9.84
C MET A 227 -7.65 11.29 -10.10
N MET A 228 -7.03 10.48 -9.26
CA MET A 228 -5.63 10.09 -9.36
C MET A 228 -5.37 9.17 -10.58
N TYR A 229 -6.34 8.37 -11.02
CA TYR A 229 -6.18 7.44 -12.16
C TYR A 229 -6.86 7.89 -13.45
N LYS A 230 -8.07 8.43 -13.35
CA LYS A 230 -8.89 8.87 -14.49
C LYS A 230 -9.40 10.30 -14.29
N PRO A 231 -8.51 11.30 -14.10
CA PRO A 231 -8.90 12.68 -13.83
C PRO A 231 -9.73 13.28 -14.98
N TYR A 232 -9.37 12.97 -16.23
CA TYR A 232 -10.03 13.52 -17.41
C TYR A 232 -11.53 13.16 -17.46
N ALA A 233 -11.93 12.01 -16.91
CA ALA A 233 -13.30 11.52 -17.02
C ALA A 233 -14.31 12.46 -16.35
N ILE A 234 -13.97 13.02 -15.19
CA ILE A 234 -14.82 13.99 -14.47
C ILE A 234 -14.95 15.28 -15.29
N PHE A 235 -13.84 15.78 -15.82
CA PHE A 235 -13.83 17.03 -16.58
C PHE A 235 -14.51 16.90 -17.94
N VAL A 236 -14.43 15.74 -18.60
CA VAL A 236 -15.19 15.45 -19.82
C VAL A 236 -16.70 15.47 -19.52
N TRP A 237 -17.12 14.85 -18.41
CA TRP A 237 -18.53 14.87 -18.03
C TRP A 237 -19.02 16.28 -17.67
N LEU A 238 -18.24 17.05 -16.90
CA LEU A 238 -18.57 18.45 -16.58
C LEU A 238 -18.60 19.34 -17.83
N THR A 239 -17.65 19.17 -18.73
CA THR A 239 -17.61 19.87 -20.03
C THR A 239 -18.88 19.58 -20.81
N ALA A 240 -19.26 18.31 -20.96
CA ALA A 240 -20.48 17.93 -21.67
C ALA A 240 -21.74 18.47 -20.96
N PHE A 241 -21.81 18.39 -19.64
CA PHE A 241 -22.92 18.88 -18.84
C PHE A 241 -23.14 20.39 -19.03
N PHE A 242 -22.09 21.21 -18.83
CA PHE A 242 -22.18 22.66 -19.00
C PHE A 242 -22.37 23.06 -20.46
N PHE A 243 -21.79 22.32 -21.40
CA PHE A 243 -21.96 22.58 -22.83
C PHE A 243 -23.41 22.37 -23.27
N VAL A 244 -24.01 21.23 -22.90
CA VAL A 244 -25.43 20.95 -23.21
C VAL A 244 -26.33 21.95 -22.52
N LEU A 245 -26.11 22.23 -21.24
CA LEU A 245 -26.91 23.20 -20.48
C LEU A 245 -26.78 24.62 -21.06
N GLY A 246 -25.58 25.01 -21.49
CA GLY A 246 -25.30 26.31 -22.11
C GLY A 246 -25.84 26.45 -23.52
N ALA A 247 -25.92 25.35 -24.28
CA ALA A 247 -26.51 25.34 -25.62
C ALA A 247 -28.03 25.59 -25.60
N ILE A 248 -28.73 25.21 -24.52
CA ILE A 248 -30.19 25.37 -24.40
C ILE A 248 -30.63 26.85 -24.53
N PRO A 249 -30.09 27.81 -23.77
CA PRO A 249 -30.41 29.22 -23.95
C PRO A 249 -30.10 29.78 -25.34
N PHE A 250 -29.00 29.34 -25.98
CA PHE A 250 -28.67 29.74 -27.35
C PHE A 250 -29.67 29.18 -28.36
N LEU A 251 -30.06 27.91 -28.23
CA LEU A 251 -31.05 27.28 -29.09
C LEU A 251 -32.42 27.94 -28.92
N ARG A 252 -32.82 28.22 -27.67
CA ARG A 252 -34.05 28.98 -27.37
C ARG A 252 -34.03 30.36 -28.03
N TYR A 253 -32.92 31.10 -27.90
CA TYR A 253 -32.77 32.41 -28.54
C TYR A 253 -32.92 32.30 -30.07
N LEU A 254 -32.26 31.31 -30.69
CA LEU A 254 -32.33 31.07 -32.13
C LEU A 254 -33.76 30.78 -32.60
N VAL A 255 -34.51 29.94 -31.87
CA VAL A 255 -35.91 29.61 -32.19
C VAL A 255 -36.82 30.85 -32.09
N LEU A 256 -36.67 31.66 -31.03
CA LEU A 256 -37.46 32.88 -30.84
C LEU A 256 -37.17 33.91 -31.94
N TRP A 257 -35.89 34.09 -32.26
CA TRP A 257 -35.45 34.97 -33.33
C TRP A 257 -36.01 34.54 -34.70
N LEU A 258 -35.93 33.24 -35.03
CA LEU A 258 -36.52 32.69 -36.27
C LEU A 258 -38.05 32.80 -36.31
N SER A 259 -38.72 32.81 -35.16
CA SER A 259 -40.17 32.96 -35.07
C SER A 259 -40.64 34.42 -35.22
N GLY A 260 -39.72 35.37 -35.43
CA GLY A 260 -40.02 36.79 -35.59
C GLY A 260 -40.28 37.53 -34.27
N ASP A 261 -39.97 36.91 -33.12
CA ASP A 261 -40.04 37.57 -31.82
C ASP A 261 -38.83 38.48 -31.63
N ASN A 262 -39.05 39.79 -31.79
CA ASN A 262 -38.04 40.83 -31.63
C ASN A 262 -37.84 41.26 -30.16
N GLY A 263 -38.34 40.49 -29.19
CA GLY A 263 -38.15 40.73 -27.76
C GLY A 263 -36.67 40.75 -27.33
N ASN A 264 -36.40 41.40 -26.18
CA ASN A 264 -35.04 41.61 -25.69
C ASN A 264 -34.52 40.37 -24.91
N HIS A 265 -34.14 39.32 -25.65
CA HIS A 265 -33.74 38.02 -25.09
C HIS A 265 -32.26 37.90 -24.70
N ILE A 266 -31.57 39.02 -24.47
CA ILE A 266 -30.14 39.09 -24.13
C ILE A 266 -29.80 38.26 -22.88
N GLN A 267 -30.73 38.15 -21.92
CA GLN A 267 -30.54 37.32 -20.72
C GLN A 267 -30.27 35.85 -21.06
N SER A 268 -30.87 35.32 -22.13
CA SER A 268 -30.62 33.95 -22.59
C SER A 268 -29.19 33.80 -23.13
N LEU A 269 -28.71 34.79 -23.87
CA LEU A 269 -27.35 34.80 -24.41
C LEU A 269 -26.30 34.96 -23.30
N LEU A 270 -26.58 35.80 -22.28
CA LEU A 270 -25.70 35.95 -21.12
C LEU A 270 -25.59 34.65 -20.32
N LEU A 271 -26.71 34.02 -20.01
CA LEU A 271 -26.72 32.73 -19.29
C LEU A 271 -26.01 31.64 -20.11
N GLY A 272 -26.31 31.54 -21.41
CA GLY A 272 -25.64 30.61 -22.32
C GLY A 272 -24.12 30.86 -22.37
N GLY A 273 -23.69 32.12 -22.48
CA GLY A 273 -22.28 32.50 -22.50
C GLY A 273 -21.53 32.11 -21.23
N VAL A 274 -22.11 32.34 -20.05
CA VAL A 274 -21.53 31.91 -18.76
C VAL A 274 -21.38 30.38 -18.72
N LEU A 275 -22.40 29.63 -19.13
CA LEU A 275 -22.37 28.17 -19.11
C LEU A 275 -21.37 27.59 -20.11
N ILE A 276 -21.26 28.14 -21.33
CA ILE A 276 -20.25 27.73 -22.31
C ILE A 276 -18.84 28.08 -21.81
N ASN A 277 -18.66 29.20 -21.12
CA ASN A 277 -17.38 29.54 -20.51
C ASN A 277 -17.00 28.51 -19.41
N LEU A 278 -17.94 28.11 -18.57
CA LEU A 278 -17.74 27.04 -17.58
C LEU A 278 -17.41 25.69 -18.24
N ALA A 279 -18.03 25.36 -19.38
CA ALA A 279 -17.68 24.18 -20.16
C ALA A 279 -16.24 24.25 -20.69
N PHE A 280 -15.83 25.40 -21.23
CA PHE A 280 -14.47 25.63 -21.72
C PHE A 280 -13.43 25.55 -20.60
N MET A 281 -13.68 26.19 -19.45
CA MET A 281 -12.82 26.09 -18.26
C MET A 281 -12.70 24.64 -17.78
N SER A 282 -13.80 23.89 -17.77
CA SER A 282 -13.80 22.46 -17.41
C SER A 282 -12.95 21.65 -18.38
N ALA A 283 -13.04 21.93 -19.69
CA ALA A 283 -12.22 21.26 -20.70
C ALA A 283 -10.73 21.54 -20.52
N MET A 284 -10.36 22.80 -20.25
CA MET A 284 -8.97 23.19 -19.94
C MET A 284 -8.44 22.47 -18.70
N LEU A 285 -9.23 22.41 -17.62
CA LEU A 285 -8.87 21.66 -16.42
C LEU A 285 -8.70 20.16 -16.71
N GLY A 286 -9.51 19.61 -17.62
CA GLY A 286 -9.35 18.25 -18.12
C GLY A 286 -7.99 17.99 -18.75
N VAL A 287 -7.56 18.86 -19.66
CA VAL A 287 -6.24 18.77 -20.32
C VAL A 287 -5.10 18.90 -19.31
N ILE A 288 -5.17 19.90 -18.42
CA ILE A 288 -4.15 20.10 -17.37
C ILE A 288 -4.06 18.86 -16.48
N SER A 289 -5.20 18.29 -16.10
CA SER A 289 -5.21 17.12 -15.22
C SER A 289 -4.65 15.87 -15.90
N ASP A 290 -4.80 15.72 -17.21
CA ASP A 290 -4.19 14.62 -17.97
C ASP A 290 -2.67 14.78 -18.13
N LEU A 291 -2.19 16.01 -18.31
CA LEU A 291 -0.76 16.32 -18.30
C LEU A 291 -0.13 16.05 -16.92
N ILE A 292 -0.81 16.45 -15.84
CA ILE A 292 -0.35 16.16 -14.47
C ILE A 292 -0.31 14.66 -14.21
N ARG A 293 -1.33 13.90 -14.66
CA ARG A 293 -1.32 12.43 -14.60
C ARG A 293 -0.13 11.86 -15.34
N THR A 294 0.15 12.31 -16.56
CA THR A 294 1.28 11.83 -17.36
C THR A 294 2.61 12.09 -16.65
N ASN A 295 2.81 13.30 -16.14
CA ASN A 295 4.02 13.63 -15.37
C ASN A 295 4.17 12.75 -14.12
N ARG A 296 3.06 12.49 -13.41
CA ARG A 296 3.08 11.59 -12.26
C ARG A 296 3.45 10.16 -12.65
N VAL A 297 2.95 9.64 -13.77
CA VAL A 297 3.32 8.29 -14.24
C VAL A 297 4.84 8.21 -14.49
N LEU A 298 5.43 9.23 -15.11
CA LEU A 298 6.88 9.30 -15.32
C LEU A 298 7.66 9.33 -13.99
N ILE A 299 7.18 10.09 -12.99
CA ILE A 299 7.79 10.13 -11.66
C ILE A 299 7.65 8.78 -10.94
N GLU A 300 6.52 8.09 -11.09
CA GLU A 300 6.34 6.76 -10.51
C GLU A 300 7.30 5.73 -11.10
N ASP A 301 7.57 5.81 -12.41
CA ASP A 301 8.53 4.96 -13.11
C ASP A 301 9.97 5.22 -12.63
N ASP A 302 10.36 6.48 -12.49
CA ASP A 302 11.66 6.87 -11.91
C ASP A 302 11.81 6.41 -10.46
N LEU A 303 10.74 6.50 -9.66
CA LEU A 303 10.72 6.03 -8.29
C LEU A 303 10.85 4.51 -8.21
N GLU A 304 10.23 3.77 -9.13
CA GLU A 304 10.40 2.32 -9.26
C GLU A 304 11.87 1.98 -9.53
N HIS A 305 12.50 2.64 -10.50
CA HIS A 305 13.93 2.46 -10.79
C HIS A 305 14.82 2.79 -9.59
N THR A 306 14.52 3.86 -8.87
CA THR A 306 15.25 4.26 -7.66
C THR A 306 15.11 3.20 -6.55
N LYS A 307 13.90 2.68 -6.33
CA LYS A 307 13.66 1.60 -5.37
C LYS A 307 14.37 0.31 -5.78
N LYS A 308 14.33 -0.06 -7.06
CA LYS A 308 15.08 -1.20 -7.60
C LYS A 308 16.59 -1.01 -7.48
N ALA A 309 17.11 0.20 -7.61
CA ALA A 309 18.53 0.46 -7.38
C ALA A 309 18.90 0.34 -5.90
N ARG A 310 18.08 0.89 -5.00
CA ARG A 310 18.30 0.89 -3.55
C ARG A 310 18.10 -0.50 -2.92
N PHE A 311 17.10 -1.23 -3.37
CA PHE A 311 16.65 -2.50 -2.81
C PHE A 311 16.77 -3.65 -3.83
N GLY A 312 17.57 -3.53 -4.89
CA GLY A 312 17.56 -4.51 -5.99
C GLY A 312 18.03 -5.91 -5.59
N LYS A 313 18.95 -6.01 -4.63
CA LYS A 313 19.43 -7.29 -4.14
C LYS A 313 18.39 -7.92 -3.21
N SER A 314 17.88 -9.10 -3.53
CA SER A 314 17.07 -9.91 -2.60
C SER A 314 17.94 -10.40 -1.43
N GLY A 315 17.33 -10.72 -0.28
CA GLY A 315 18.03 -11.38 0.83
C GLY A 315 18.77 -12.65 0.40
N THR A 316 18.19 -13.42 -0.53
CA THR A 316 18.83 -14.63 -1.09
C THR A 316 20.05 -14.30 -1.96
N GLU A 317 20.05 -13.17 -2.68
CA GLU A 317 21.19 -12.72 -3.46
C GLU A 317 22.30 -12.12 -2.58
N MET A 318 21.94 -11.37 -1.53
CA MET A 318 22.90 -10.86 -0.55
C MET A 318 23.62 -11.98 0.20
N LEU A 319 22.90 -13.04 0.58
CA LEU A 319 23.49 -14.23 1.21
C LEU A 319 24.45 -14.96 0.27
N ARG A 320 24.11 -15.10 -1.02
CA ARG A 320 24.98 -15.69 -2.05
C ARG A 320 26.26 -14.88 -2.28
N ASP A 321 26.15 -13.55 -2.32
CA ASP A 321 27.30 -12.65 -2.49
C ASP A 321 28.28 -12.84 -1.31
N GLN A 322 27.77 -12.86 -0.08
CA GLN A 322 28.58 -13.07 1.13
C GLN A 322 29.25 -14.45 1.19
N THR A 323 28.57 -15.52 0.74
CA THR A 323 29.19 -16.85 0.68
C THR A 323 30.24 -16.95 -0.42
N SER A 324 30.05 -16.27 -1.55
CA SER A 324 31.03 -16.25 -2.65
C SER A 324 32.33 -15.53 -2.27
N VAL A 325 32.24 -14.44 -1.51
CA VAL A 325 33.39 -13.70 -0.99
C VAL A 325 34.13 -14.52 0.08
N ALA A 326 33.40 -15.20 0.98
CA ALA A 326 34.00 -16.07 2.00
C ALA A 326 34.73 -17.29 1.41
N GLN A 327 34.34 -17.76 0.22
CA GLN A 327 35.01 -18.87 -0.48
C GLN A 327 36.34 -18.47 -1.14
N PHE A 328 36.58 -17.18 -1.39
CA PHE A 328 37.83 -16.67 -1.98
C PHE A 328 38.94 -16.43 -0.94
N ASP A 329 38.61 -16.40 0.36
CA ASP A 329 39.52 -16.04 1.45
C ASP A 329 40.09 -17.22 2.26
N LEU A 330 40.04 -18.46 1.73
CA LEU A 330 40.74 -19.59 2.35
C LEU A 330 42.18 -19.70 1.79
N PRO A 331 43.23 -19.33 2.54
CA PRO A 331 44.59 -19.62 2.12
C PRO A 331 44.80 -21.14 2.12
N HIS A 332 45.08 -21.70 0.94
CA HIS A 332 45.60 -23.06 0.82
C HIS A 332 46.97 -23.12 1.52
N THR A 333 46.99 -23.50 2.79
CA THR A 333 48.20 -23.91 3.50
C THR A 333 48.67 -25.25 2.94
N GLN A 334 49.50 -25.19 1.89
CA GLN A 334 50.34 -26.33 1.51
C GLN A 334 51.40 -26.53 2.60
N THR A 335 51.19 -27.54 3.43
CA THR A 335 52.21 -28.11 4.31
C THR A 335 53.30 -28.77 3.47
N ARG A 336 54.42 -28.04 3.24
CA ARG A 336 55.66 -28.65 2.76
C ARG A 336 56.38 -29.32 3.92
N THR A 337 56.33 -30.65 3.94
CA THR A 337 57.21 -31.50 4.74
C THR A 337 58.57 -31.56 4.04
N THR A 338 59.60 -30.89 4.58
CA THR A 338 60.99 -31.10 4.13
C THR A 338 61.70 -32.01 5.11
N ALA A 339 62.01 -33.22 4.63
CA ALA A 339 62.86 -34.20 5.28
C ALA A 339 64.33 -33.74 5.27
N GLN A 340 65.02 -34.07 6.36
CA GLN A 340 66.46 -33.87 6.57
C GLN A 340 67.30 -34.90 5.79
N SER A 341 68.32 -34.40 5.09
CA SER A 341 69.61 -35.06 4.77
C SER A 341 70.51 -33.92 4.26
N GLY A 342 71.58 -33.48 4.93
CA GLY A 342 72.77 -34.25 5.29
C GLY A 342 73.78 -34.12 4.13
N GLU A 343 74.75 -33.19 4.23
CA GLU A 343 76.15 -33.31 3.76
C GLU A 343 76.92 -31.97 3.74
N THR A 344 77.89 -31.89 4.67
CA THR A 344 79.32 -31.47 4.55
C THR A 344 79.83 -30.36 3.61
N TRP A 345 80.44 -29.35 4.26
CA TRP A 345 81.71 -28.62 4.00
C TRP A 345 82.17 -28.21 2.58
N THR A 346 82.47 -26.91 2.36
CA THR A 346 83.84 -26.36 2.08
C THR A 346 83.88 -24.82 1.86
N THR A 347 84.68 -24.15 2.70
CA THR A 347 85.63 -23.01 2.49
C THR A 347 85.42 -21.81 1.54
N SER A 348 85.83 -20.63 2.08
CA SER A 348 86.46 -19.41 1.48
C SER A 348 85.58 -18.55 0.54
N LEU A 349 85.43 -17.23 0.71
CA LEU A 349 86.30 -16.13 1.16
C LEU A 349 85.48 -15.06 1.90
#